data_AF-A0A7C7RBM8-F1
#
_entry.id   AF-A0A7C7RBM8-F1
#
_cell.length_a   1.000
_cell.length_b   1.000
_cell.length_c   1.000
_cell.angle_alpha   90.00
_cell.angle_beta   90.00
_cell.angle_gamma   90.00
#
_symmetry.space_group_name_H-M   'P 1'
#
loop_
_entity.id
_entity.type
_entity.pdbx_description
1 polymer ?
#
loop_
_entity_poly.entity_id
_entity_poly.type
_entity_poly.pdbx_seq_one_letter_code
_entity_poly.pdbx_strand_id
1 'polypeptide(L)'
;QKYTCTPWGNPTRSIFGWQKPCYLLNDGYVSSYRELLENTDWDRYGTGRDPRCSDCMVHCGFEPSAVLDTVRHPLKAAMVSLRGVQTG
;
A
#
# COMPACT_ATOMS: atom_id res chain seq x y z
N GLN A 1 -5.55 14.79 -1.04
CA GLN A 1 -6.42 13.62 -0.79
C GLN A 1 -5.83 12.84 0.39
N LYS A 2 -6.63 12.43 1.39
CA LYS A 2 -6.15 11.50 2.44
C LYS A 2 -6.42 10.08 1.94
N TYR A 3 -5.44 9.45 1.32
CA TYR A 3 -5.57 8.07 0.87
C TYR A 3 -5.40 7.13 2.06
N THR A 4 -6.17 6.04 2.09
CA THR A 4 -5.90 4.92 2.99
C THR A 4 -4.87 4.04 2.29
N CYS A 5 -3.73 3.82 2.93
CA CYS A 5 -2.66 2.96 2.43
C CYS A 5 -3.21 1.57 2.04
N THR A 6 -2.77 1.04 0.89
CA THR A 6 -3.06 -0.34 0.47
C THR A 6 -1.90 -1.26 0.90
N PRO A 7 -1.89 -1.82 2.12
CA PRO A 7 -0.73 -2.51 2.69
C PRO A 7 -0.31 -3.77 1.91
N TRP A 8 -1.23 -4.40 1.17
CA TRP A 8 -0.96 -5.56 0.32
C TRP A 8 -0.42 -5.21 -1.07
N GLY A 9 -0.33 -3.93 -1.41
CA GLY A 9 -0.10 -3.50 -2.79
C GLY A 9 1.34 -3.66 -3.30
N ASN A 10 2.33 -3.86 -2.41
CA ASN A 10 3.70 -4.19 -2.82
C ASN A 10 4.34 -5.26 -1.91
N PRO A 11 4.02 -6.56 -2.15
CA PRO A 11 4.59 -7.66 -1.37
C PRO A 11 6.10 -7.82 -1.66
N THR A 12 6.90 -7.97 -0.61
CA THR A 12 8.36 -8.14 -0.73
C THR A 12 8.76 -9.58 -0.42
N ARG A 13 9.62 -10.19 -1.24
CA ARG A 13 10.19 -11.54 -1.01
C ARG A 13 11.70 -11.43 -0.79
N SER A 14 12.20 -12.04 0.28
CA SER A 14 13.61 -12.15 0.62
C SER A 14 14.05 -13.62 0.72
N ILE A 15 15.33 -13.86 1.06
CA ILE A 15 15.83 -15.20 1.38
C ILE A 15 15.11 -15.85 2.58
N PHE A 16 14.48 -15.04 3.43
CA PHE A 16 13.73 -15.51 4.61
C PHE A 16 12.25 -15.82 4.29
N GLY A 17 11.79 -15.56 3.06
CA GLY A 17 10.42 -15.80 2.63
C GLY A 17 9.70 -14.52 2.18
N TRP A 18 8.38 -14.57 2.15
CA TRP A 18 7.51 -13.44 1.87
C TRP A 18 7.34 -12.59 3.13
N GLN A 19 7.77 -11.34 3.07
CA GLN A 19 7.71 -10.45 4.21
C GLN A 19 6.28 -10.00 4.47
N LYS A 20 5.84 -10.10 5.73
CA LYS A 20 4.59 -9.50 6.20
C LYS A 20 4.62 -7.97 5.98
N PRO A 21 3.46 -7.31 5.96
CA PRO A 21 3.02 -6.39 4.90
C PRO A 21 3.83 -5.11 4.70
N CYS A 22 4.74 -4.77 5.60
CA CYS A 22 5.66 -3.67 5.42
C CYS A 22 7.00 -4.04 6.06
N TYR A 23 8.10 -3.90 5.31
CA TYR A 23 9.43 -4.24 5.83
C TYR A 23 9.85 -3.39 7.04
N LEU A 24 9.30 -2.18 7.17
CA LEU A 24 9.50 -1.31 8.33
C LEU A 24 8.86 -1.86 9.59
N LEU A 25 7.76 -2.60 9.47
CA LEU A 25 7.07 -3.21 10.62
C LEU A 25 7.76 -4.50 11.06
N ASN A 26 8.45 -5.18 10.14
CA ASN A 26 9.20 -6.40 10.37
C ASN A 26 8.42 -7.46 11.17
N ASP A 27 7.13 -7.62 10.86
CA ASP A 27 6.23 -8.56 11.55
C ASP A 27 6.50 -10.05 11.20
N GLY A 28 7.59 -10.30 10.48
CA GLY A 28 8.09 -11.62 10.12
C GLY A 28 7.91 -11.98 8.65
N TYR A 29 8.14 -13.25 8.35
CA TYR A 29 8.08 -13.81 7.00
C TYR A 29 7.16 -15.03 6.96
N VAL A 30 6.60 -15.29 5.80
CA VAL A 30 5.78 -16.47 5.50
C VAL A 30 6.35 -17.22 4.30
N SER A 31 6.05 -18.51 4.24
CA SER A 31 6.72 -19.43 3.29
C SER A 31 6.24 -19.25 1.85
N SER A 32 5.00 -18.77 1.66
CA SER A 32 4.39 -18.63 0.35
C SER A 32 3.60 -17.34 0.20
N TYR A 33 3.43 -16.91 -1.05
CA TYR A 33 2.64 -15.72 -1.38
C TYR A 33 1.17 -15.88 -0.96
N ARG A 34 0.63 -17.09 -1.07
CA ARG A 34 -0.73 -17.41 -0.64
C ARG A 34 -0.90 -17.20 0.86
N GLU A 35 0.05 -17.73 1.64
CA GLU A 35 0.08 -17.54 3.08
C GLU A 35 0.16 -16.05 3.46
N LEU A 36 0.93 -15.24 2.70
CA LEU A 36 0.98 -13.80 2.90
C LEU A 36 -0.39 -13.16 2.71
N LEU A 37 -1.10 -13.48 1.63
CA LEU A 37 -2.39 -12.88 1.33
C LEU A 37 -3.51 -13.33 2.27
N GLU A 38 -3.58 -14.62 2.58
CA GLU A 38 -4.70 -15.23 3.31
C GLU A 38 -4.54 -15.12 4.83
N ASN A 39 -3.31 -15.19 5.36
CA ASN A 39 -3.06 -15.25 6.80
C ASN A 39 -2.59 -13.91 7.40
N THR A 40 -2.44 -12.87 6.58
CA THR A 40 -2.12 -11.52 7.08
C THR A 40 -3.42 -10.77 7.38
N ASP A 41 -3.56 -10.29 8.61
CA ASP A 41 -4.68 -9.43 9.00
C ASP A 41 -4.47 -8.00 8.49
N TRP A 42 -4.77 -7.80 7.20
CA TRP A 42 -4.57 -6.54 6.49
C TRP A 42 -5.31 -5.36 7.13
N ASP A 43 -6.42 -5.63 7.81
CA ASP A 43 -7.25 -4.60 8.41
C ASP A 43 -6.59 -3.93 9.61
N ARG A 44 -5.60 -4.56 10.23
CA ARG A 44 -4.84 -3.95 11.33
C ARG A 44 -3.85 -2.88 10.87
N TYR A 45 -3.51 -2.84 9.58
CA TYR A 45 -2.45 -1.98 9.06
C TYR A 45 -3.00 -0.71 8.43
N GLY A 46 -2.22 0.38 8.51
CA GLY A 46 -2.55 1.67 7.90
C GLY A 46 -2.71 2.79 8.92
N THR A 47 -2.65 4.03 8.41
CA THR A 47 -2.73 5.24 9.22
C THR A 47 -4.07 5.30 9.96
N GLY A 48 -4.02 5.44 11.29
CA GLY A 48 -5.19 5.41 12.17
C GLY A 48 -5.62 4.02 12.65
N ARG A 49 -4.95 2.94 12.20
CA ARG A 49 -5.22 1.55 12.64
C ARG A 49 -4.04 0.95 13.42
N ASP A 50 -2.82 1.14 12.91
CA ASP A 50 -1.59 0.78 13.62
C ASP A 50 -0.81 2.06 13.99
N PRO A 51 -0.43 2.27 15.26
CA PRO A 51 0.38 3.43 15.65
C PRO A 51 1.75 3.46 14.95
N ARG A 52 2.28 2.32 14.51
CA ARG A 52 3.53 2.23 13.72
C ARG A 52 3.35 2.71 12.29
N CYS A 53 2.10 2.87 11.82
CA CYS A 53 1.76 3.40 10.51
C CYS A 53 1.45 4.91 10.52
N SER A 54 1.60 5.61 11.65
CA SER A 54 1.31 7.05 11.78
C SER A 54 2.13 7.92 10.83
N ASP A 55 3.43 7.62 10.71
CA ASP A 55 4.41 8.39 9.93
C ASP A 55 4.82 7.68 8.64
N CYS A 56 4.08 6.63 8.26
CA CYS A 56 4.40 5.70 7.16
C CYS A 56 4.14 6.29 5.76
N MET A 57 4.26 7.60 5.60
CA MET A 57 4.22 8.28 4.30
C MET A 57 5.38 7.85 3.35
N VAL A 58 6.18 6.86 3.74
CA VAL A 58 7.45 6.47 3.12
C VAL A 58 7.37 5.16 2.33
N HIS A 59 6.30 4.32 2.39
CA HIS A 59 6.31 3.10 1.57
C HIS A 59 4.97 2.56 1.01
N CYS A 60 5.00 2.27 -0.30
CA CYS A 60 4.34 1.24 -1.12
C CYS A 60 2.85 0.96 -1.09
N GLY A 61 2.08 1.39 -0.09
CA GLY A 61 0.63 1.24 -0.16
C GLY A 61 -0.07 2.40 -0.86
N PHE A 62 0.54 3.60 -0.83
CA PHE A 62 -0.04 4.79 -1.46
C PHE A 62 0.08 4.81 -2.98
N GLU A 63 1.16 4.24 -3.54
CA GLU A 63 1.33 4.07 -4.99
C GLU A 63 0.19 3.22 -5.60
N PRO A 64 -0.11 2.00 -5.11
CA PRO A 64 -1.24 1.23 -5.56
C PRO A 64 -2.58 1.88 -5.19
N SER A 65 -2.72 2.59 -4.07
CA SER A 65 -3.94 3.38 -3.80
C SER A 65 -4.17 4.46 -4.86
N ALA A 66 -3.13 5.16 -5.31
CA ALA A 66 -3.22 6.19 -6.35
C ALA A 66 -3.52 5.59 -7.74
N VAL A 67 -2.93 4.43 -8.06
CA VAL A 67 -3.27 3.68 -9.29
C VAL A 67 -4.72 3.22 -9.25
N LEU A 68 -5.20 2.68 -8.12
CA LEU A 68 -6.60 2.28 -7.94
C LEU A 68 -7.55 3.48 -8.07
N ASP A 69 -7.20 4.66 -7.55
CA ASP A 69 -8.00 5.88 -7.73
C ASP A 69 -8.08 6.29 -9.21
N THR A 70 -6.95 6.20 -9.93
CA THR A 70 -6.84 6.52 -11.35
C THR A 70 -7.71 5.59 -12.21
N VAL A 71 -7.69 4.28 -11.93
CA VAL A 71 -8.53 3.29 -12.63
C VAL A 71 -10.02 3.51 -12.33
N ARG A 72 -10.37 3.89 -11.09
CA ARG A 72 -11.76 4.13 -10.67
C ARG A 72 -12.33 5.46 -11.18
N HIS A 73 -11.46 6.44 -11.48
CA HIS A 73 -11.87 7.78 -11.91
C HIS A 73 -11.25 8.16 -13.27
N PRO A 74 -11.67 7.52 -14.38
CA PRO A 74 -11.05 7.71 -15.70
C PRO A 74 -11.13 9.15 -16.21
N LEU A 75 -12.20 9.89 -15.91
CA LEU A 75 -12.33 11.30 -16.30
C LEU A 75 -11.36 12.21 -15.53
N LYS A 76 -11.11 11.90 -14.25
CA LYS A 76 -10.16 12.64 -13.41
C LYS A 76 -8.74 12.32 -13.85
N ALA A 77 -8.45 11.07 -14.18
CA ALA A 77 -7.19 10.64 -14.78
C ALA A 77 -6.92 11.37 -16.11
N ALA A 78 -7.90 11.40 -17.02
CA ALA A 78 -7.78 12.13 -18.28
C ALA A 78 -7.55 13.63 -18.06
N MET A 79 -8.23 14.24 -17.09
CA MET A 79 -8.04 15.64 -16.75
C MET A 79 -6.63 15.92 -16.19
N VAL A 80 -6.08 15.04 -15.36
CA VAL A 80 -4.71 15.13 -14.83
C VAL A 80 -3.68 14.94 -15.96
N SER A 81 -3.89 14.00 -16.87
CA SER A 81 -3.03 13.81 -18.05
C SER A 81 -3.03 15.03 -18.99
N LEU A 82 -4.16 15.74 -19.09
CA LEU A 82 -4.30 16.93 -19.94
C LEU A 82 -3.83 18.22 -19.27
N ARG A 83 -4.06 18.39 -17.96
CA ARG A 83 -3.81 19.65 -17.22
C ARG A 83 -2.58 19.60 -16.31
N GLY A 84 -1.92 18.46 -16.19
CA GLY A 84 -0.82 18.24 -15.27
C GLY A 84 -1.27 18.04 -13.82
N VAL A 85 -0.34 17.62 -12.97
CA VAL A 85 -0.59 17.42 -11.53
C VAL A 85 -0.64 18.79 -10.84
N GLN A 86 -1.78 19.16 -10.25
CA GLN A 86 -1.87 20.35 -9.41
C GLN A 86 -1.20 20.08 -8.05
N THR A 87 0.01 20.60 -7.88
CA THR A 87 0.70 20.70 -6.59
C THR A 87 0.34 22.05 -5.96
N GLY A 88 -0.83 22.12 -5.34
CA GLY A 88 -1.30 23.28 -4.57
C GLY A 88 -1.53 22.90 -3.11
#